data_AF-A0A9E3A8M5-F1
#
_entry.id   AF-A0A9E3A8M5-F1
#
_cell.length_a   1.000
_cell.length_b   1.000
_cell.length_c   1.000
_cell.angle_alpha   90.00
_cell.angle_beta   90.00
_cell.angle_gamma   90.00
#
_symmetry.space_group_name_H-M   'P 1'
#
loop_
_entity.id
_entity.type
_entity.pdbx_description
1 polymer ?
#
loop_
_entity_poly.entity_id
_entity_poly.type
_entity_poly.pdbx_seq_one_letter_code
_entity_poly.pdbx_strand_id
1 'polypeptide(L)'
;MVKRATRAKATSSPKVGFVSLGCPKALVDSERILTQLRAEGYVTSPTYDDADLVIVNTCGFIDSAVEESLDAIGEALAENGKVVVTGCLGAKEGVVAKVHPSVLAITGPHDTEGVMQAVHEHLPKPHDPYVDLVPPQGIKLTPRHYAYLKISEGCNHRCTFCIIPSMRGDLVSRPIAEVMQEAQNLVKSGVKELLVISQDTSAYGVDVKYRTGFINGKPVKTK
;
A
#
# COMPACT_ATOMS: atom_id res chain seq x y z
N MET A 1 46.64 -3.41 -29.69
CA MET A 1 45.69 -3.97 -28.69
C MET A 1 44.61 -2.93 -28.39
N VAL A 2 43.46 -3.03 -29.04
CA VAL A 2 42.31 -2.16 -28.77
C VAL A 2 41.64 -2.68 -27.50
N LYS A 3 41.75 -1.94 -26.39
CA LYS A 3 40.99 -2.22 -25.17
C LYS A 3 39.50 -2.09 -25.51
N ARG A 4 38.77 -3.21 -25.50
CA ARG A 4 37.31 -3.22 -25.57
C ARG A 4 36.77 -2.41 -24.40
N ALA A 5 36.13 -1.29 -24.70
CA ALA A 5 35.31 -0.57 -23.74
C ALA A 5 34.21 -1.52 -23.25
N THR A 6 34.16 -1.75 -21.95
CA THR A 6 33.04 -2.41 -21.28
C THR A 6 31.79 -1.57 -21.51
N ARG A 7 30.86 -2.11 -22.30
CA ARG A 7 29.55 -1.52 -22.57
C ARG A 7 28.83 -1.36 -21.23
N ALA A 8 28.54 -0.14 -20.80
CA ALA A 8 27.70 0.12 -19.64
C ALA A 8 26.37 -0.63 -19.82
N LYS A 9 26.02 -1.45 -18.83
CA LYS A 9 24.74 -2.18 -18.80
C LYS A 9 23.64 -1.12 -18.82
N ALA A 10 22.81 -1.11 -19.86
CA ALA A 10 21.65 -0.23 -19.92
C ALA A 10 20.85 -0.43 -18.62
N THR A 11 20.66 0.65 -17.86
CA THR A 11 19.98 0.66 -16.56
C THR A 11 18.50 0.35 -16.78
N SER A 12 18.13 -0.93 -16.79
CA SER A 12 16.75 -1.36 -16.74
C SER A 12 16.13 -0.89 -15.42
N SER A 13 14.95 -0.27 -15.47
CA SER A 13 14.20 0.14 -14.29
C SER A 13 14.05 -1.05 -13.32
N PRO A 14 14.35 -0.88 -12.02
CA PRO A 14 14.22 -1.95 -11.04
C PRO A 14 12.78 -2.47 -10.98
N LYS A 15 12.64 -3.80 -10.89
CA LYS A 15 11.36 -4.49 -10.88
C LYS A 15 10.94 -4.87 -9.46
N VAL A 16 9.70 -4.59 -9.10
CA VAL A 16 9.12 -4.95 -7.81
C VAL A 16 7.93 -5.88 -8.02
N GLY A 17 8.00 -7.06 -7.42
CA GLY A 17 6.86 -7.98 -7.32
C GLY A 17 5.94 -7.53 -6.17
N PHE A 18 4.64 -7.75 -6.31
CA PHE A 18 3.68 -7.28 -5.30
C PHE A 18 2.56 -8.30 -5.08
N VAL A 19 2.34 -8.66 -3.81
CA VAL A 19 1.22 -9.50 -3.37
C VAL A 19 0.31 -8.67 -2.45
N SER A 20 -0.98 -8.62 -2.77
CA SER A 20 -1.98 -7.91 -1.96
C SER A 20 -2.99 -8.89 -1.39
N LEU A 21 -2.92 -9.11 -0.07
CA LEU A 21 -3.82 -10.00 0.67
C LEU A 21 -4.71 -9.21 1.64
N GLY A 22 -5.73 -9.88 2.15
CA GLY A 22 -6.58 -9.37 3.21
C GLY A 22 -7.83 -8.66 2.70
N CYS A 23 -8.01 -7.40 3.08
CA CYS A 23 -9.29 -6.70 2.93
C CYS A 23 -9.19 -5.48 2.01
N PRO A 24 -10.31 -4.86 1.61
CA PRO A 24 -10.31 -3.67 0.75
C PRO A 24 -9.45 -2.50 1.25
N LYS A 25 -9.26 -2.36 2.57
CA LYS A 25 -8.36 -1.34 3.13
C LYS A 25 -6.89 -1.65 2.84
N ALA A 26 -6.50 -2.92 2.95
CA ALA A 26 -5.17 -3.38 2.56
C ALA A 26 -4.95 -3.19 1.05
N LEU A 27 -5.98 -3.43 0.23
CA LEU A 27 -5.90 -3.17 -1.22
C LEU A 27 -5.62 -1.69 -1.53
N VAL A 28 -6.30 -0.75 -0.84
CA VAL A 28 -6.02 0.68 -0.99
C VAL A 28 -4.59 1.03 -0.54
N ASP A 29 -4.10 0.41 0.53
CA ASP A 29 -2.70 0.59 0.97
C ASP A 29 -1.72 0.09 -0.11
N SER A 30 -2.00 -1.06 -0.74
CA SER A 30 -1.23 -1.60 -1.87
C SER A 30 -1.23 -0.67 -3.08
N GLU A 31 -2.40 -0.12 -3.46
CA GLU A 31 -2.52 0.83 -4.57
C GLU A 31 -1.68 2.10 -4.32
N ARG A 32 -1.62 2.58 -3.07
CA ARG A 32 -0.75 3.72 -2.69
C ARG A 32 0.73 3.39 -2.82
N ILE A 33 1.16 2.24 -2.31
CA ILE A 33 2.57 1.78 -2.43
C ILE A 33 2.97 1.65 -3.90
N LEU A 34 2.14 0.99 -4.72
CA LEU A 34 2.40 0.81 -6.16
C LEU A 34 2.44 2.14 -6.91
N THR A 35 1.57 3.08 -6.54
CA THR A 35 1.56 4.44 -7.07
C THR A 35 2.88 5.15 -6.77
N GLN A 36 3.36 5.07 -5.54
CA GLN A 36 4.63 5.69 -5.13
C GLN A 36 5.83 5.03 -5.81
N LEU A 37 5.88 3.70 -5.86
CA LEU A 37 6.90 2.96 -6.61
C LEU A 37 6.98 3.43 -8.07
N ARG A 38 5.83 3.67 -8.71
CA ARG A 38 5.83 4.12 -10.10
C ARG A 38 6.16 5.59 -10.28
N ALA A 39 5.83 6.45 -9.32
CA ALA A 39 6.34 7.82 -9.25
C ALA A 39 7.86 7.83 -9.18
N GLU A 40 8.43 6.84 -8.52
CA GLU A 40 9.86 6.75 -8.33
C GLU A 40 10.60 5.98 -9.42
N GLY A 41 9.90 5.56 -10.49
CA GLY A 41 10.52 4.91 -11.64
C GLY A 41 10.68 3.39 -11.54
N TYR A 42 10.12 2.76 -10.50
CA TYR A 42 10.07 1.30 -10.40
C TYR A 42 9.04 0.71 -11.37
N VAL A 43 9.32 -0.50 -11.85
CA VAL A 43 8.41 -1.28 -12.69
C VAL A 43 7.82 -2.43 -11.88
N THR A 44 6.56 -2.78 -12.11
CA THR A 44 5.95 -3.93 -11.44
C THR A 44 6.22 -5.22 -12.21
N SER A 45 6.66 -6.27 -11.51
CA SER A 45 6.79 -7.61 -12.07
C SER A 45 5.51 -8.43 -11.85
N PRO A 46 5.05 -9.24 -12.83
CA PRO A 46 3.94 -10.16 -12.64
C PRO A 46 4.31 -11.45 -11.91
N THR A 47 5.60 -11.77 -11.76
CA THR A 47 6.11 -12.99 -11.11
C THR A 47 7.22 -12.66 -10.11
N TYR A 48 7.46 -13.54 -9.13
CA TYR A 48 8.46 -13.30 -8.09
C TYR A 48 9.90 -13.45 -8.60
N ASP A 49 10.13 -14.38 -9.52
CA ASP A 49 11.45 -14.68 -10.12
C ASP A 49 11.99 -13.55 -11.02
N ASP A 50 11.10 -12.79 -11.69
CA ASP A 50 11.47 -11.63 -12.51
C ASP A 50 11.53 -10.31 -11.71
N ALA A 51 11.25 -10.34 -10.40
CA ALA A 51 11.37 -9.18 -9.52
C ALA A 51 12.79 -9.04 -8.93
N ASP A 52 13.23 -7.81 -8.67
CA ASP A 52 14.45 -7.54 -7.91
C ASP A 52 14.19 -7.51 -6.39
N LEU A 53 12.91 -7.33 -5.99
CA LEU A 53 12.40 -7.34 -4.62
C LEU A 53 10.89 -7.61 -4.65
N VAL A 54 10.35 -8.33 -3.67
CA VAL A 54 8.90 -8.58 -3.52
C VAL A 54 8.34 -7.89 -2.28
N ILE A 55 7.20 -7.23 -2.43
CA ILE A 55 6.41 -6.68 -1.31
C ILE A 55 5.19 -7.56 -1.07
N VAL A 56 5.00 -8.03 0.15
CA VAL A 56 3.82 -8.81 0.55
C VAL A 56 2.99 -8.00 1.56
N ASN A 57 1.81 -7.55 1.14
CA ASN A 57 0.84 -6.89 2.00
C ASN A 57 -0.12 -7.93 2.62
N THR A 58 -0.05 -8.07 3.94
CA THR A 58 -0.58 -9.22 4.68
C THR A 58 -1.85 -8.91 5.47
N CYS A 59 -2.64 -9.95 5.72
CA CYS A 59 -3.75 -9.91 6.65
C CYS A 59 -3.32 -10.39 8.05
N GLY A 60 -3.83 -9.75 9.10
CA GLY A 60 -3.54 -10.10 10.49
C GLY A 60 -4.78 -10.45 11.32
N PHE A 61 -5.97 -10.44 10.72
CA PHE A 61 -7.22 -10.40 11.49
C PHE A 61 -7.78 -11.79 11.84
N ILE A 62 -7.92 -12.68 10.85
CA ILE A 62 -8.48 -14.04 11.02
C ILE A 62 -7.35 -15.05 10.86
N ASP A 63 -7.35 -16.12 11.66
CA ASP A 63 -6.26 -17.11 11.69
C ASP A 63 -5.96 -17.73 10.33
N SER A 64 -6.99 -18.11 9.55
CA SER A 64 -6.79 -18.63 8.19
C SER A 64 -6.11 -17.64 7.25
N ALA A 65 -6.42 -16.34 7.37
CA ALA A 65 -5.79 -15.29 6.58
C ALA A 65 -4.36 -14.96 7.07
N VAL A 66 -4.06 -15.27 8.34
CA VAL A 66 -2.70 -15.20 8.89
C VAL A 66 -1.84 -16.33 8.33
N GLU A 67 -2.37 -17.56 8.31
CA GLU A 67 -1.70 -18.73 7.70
C GLU A 67 -1.41 -18.47 6.23
N GLU A 68 -2.42 -18.05 5.44
CA GLU A 68 -2.26 -17.67 4.03
C GLU A 68 -1.19 -16.59 3.84
N SER A 69 -1.14 -15.59 4.73
CA SER A 69 -0.15 -14.52 4.66
C SER A 69 1.27 -15.02 4.94
N LEU A 70 1.44 -15.98 5.86
CA LEU A 70 2.75 -16.59 6.15
C LEU A 70 3.21 -17.46 4.98
N ASP A 71 2.32 -18.27 4.42
CA ASP A 71 2.63 -19.12 3.26
C ASP A 71 3.08 -18.27 2.06
N ALA A 72 2.38 -17.17 1.76
CA ALA A 72 2.75 -16.25 0.68
C ALA A 72 4.13 -15.58 0.90
N ILE A 73 4.50 -15.29 2.16
CA ILE A 73 5.85 -14.79 2.49
C ILE A 73 6.89 -15.88 2.21
N GLY A 74 6.61 -17.12 2.61
CA GLY A 74 7.49 -18.27 2.36
C GLY A 74 7.73 -18.51 0.88
N GLU A 75 6.68 -18.48 0.07
CA GLU A 75 6.76 -18.64 -1.39
C GLU A 75 7.60 -17.52 -2.03
N ALA A 76 7.32 -16.25 -1.69
CA ALA A 76 8.09 -15.11 -2.19
C ALA A 76 9.57 -15.18 -1.78
N LEU A 77 9.88 -15.64 -0.56
CA LEU A 77 11.26 -15.85 -0.12
C LEU A 77 11.94 -16.99 -0.88
N ALA A 78 11.24 -18.08 -1.17
CA ALA A 78 11.79 -19.22 -1.90
C ALA A 78 12.11 -18.87 -3.35
N GLU A 79 11.26 -18.06 -4.01
CA GLU A 79 11.44 -17.71 -5.42
C GLU A 79 12.35 -16.49 -5.64
N ASN A 80 12.30 -15.48 -4.77
CA ASN A 80 13.04 -14.23 -4.95
C ASN A 80 14.19 -14.02 -3.96
N GLY A 81 13.98 -14.38 -2.69
CA GLY A 81 14.95 -14.20 -1.61
C GLY A 81 15.01 -12.79 -1.00
N LYS A 82 14.39 -11.77 -1.59
CA LYS A 82 14.30 -10.40 -1.05
C LYS A 82 12.86 -9.97 -0.85
N VAL A 83 12.38 -10.04 0.40
CA VAL A 83 10.97 -9.78 0.72
C VAL A 83 10.84 -8.68 1.76
N VAL A 84 10.01 -7.68 1.48
CA VAL A 84 9.52 -6.68 2.43
C VAL A 84 8.08 -7.04 2.79
N VAL A 85 7.77 -7.12 4.08
CA VAL A 85 6.43 -7.42 4.59
C VAL A 85 5.76 -6.15 5.08
N THR A 86 4.50 -5.98 4.74
CA THR A 86 3.65 -4.88 5.22
C THR A 86 2.26 -5.37 5.57
N GLY A 87 1.43 -4.51 6.13
CA GLY A 87 0.03 -4.79 6.42
C GLY A 87 -0.24 -5.26 7.84
N CYS A 88 -1.44 -5.80 8.05
CA CYS A 88 -1.97 -6.08 9.38
C CYS A 88 -1.16 -7.11 10.18
N LEU A 89 -0.50 -8.06 9.51
CA LEU A 89 0.33 -9.05 10.22
C LEU A 89 1.63 -8.43 10.74
N GLY A 90 2.17 -7.42 10.06
CA GLY A 90 3.38 -6.71 10.48
C GLY A 90 3.21 -5.94 11.79
N ALA A 91 1.98 -5.55 12.14
CA ALA A 91 1.65 -4.97 13.44
C ALA A 91 1.60 -6.01 14.58
N LYS A 92 1.60 -7.32 14.29
CA LYS A 92 1.70 -8.37 15.32
C LYS A 92 3.18 -8.66 15.60
N GLU A 93 3.71 -8.03 16.64
CA GLU A 93 5.12 -8.12 17.01
C GLU A 93 5.65 -9.57 17.04
N GLY A 94 6.73 -9.78 16.29
CA GLY A 94 7.49 -11.03 16.29
C GLY A 94 6.83 -12.21 15.57
N VAL A 95 5.59 -12.12 15.07
CA VAL A 95 4.96 -13.26 14.36
C VAL A 95 5.72 -13.56 13.06
N VAL A 96 5.85 -12.57 12.19
CA VAL A 96 6.57 -12.72 10.92
C VAL A 96 8.04 -13.05 11.15
N ALA A 97 8.72 -12.32 12.04
CA ALA A 97 10.15 -12.50 12.30
C ALA A 97 10.50 -13.89 12.88
N LYS A 98 9.59 -14.53 13.63
CA LYS A 98 9.79 -15.89 14.17
C LYS A 98 9.72 -16.96 13.08
N VAL A 99 8.78 -16.82 12.14
CA VAL A 99 8.52 -17.83 11.09
C VAL A 99 9.44 -17.61 9.90
N HIS A 100 9.63 -16.36 9.49
CA HIS A 100 10.43 -15.95 8.34
C HIS A 100 11.47 -14.89 8.73
N PRO A 101 12.56 -15.29 9.45
CA PRO A 101 13.58 -14.36 9.93
C PRO A 101 14.41 -13.70 8.81
N SER A 102 14.31 -14.21 7.58
CA SER A 102 15.06 -13.72 6.40
C SER A 102 14.37 -12.58 5.66
N VAL A 103 13.21 -12.11 6.10
CA VAL A 103 12.58 -10.91 5.52
C VAL A 103 13.44 -9.67 5.77
N LEU A 104 13.46 -8.76 4.81
CA LEU A 104 14.32 -7.57 4.84
C LEU A 104 13.78 -6.49 5.78
N ALA A 105 12.46 -6.34 5.84
CA ALA A 105 11.78 -5.39 6.71
C ALA A 105 10.34 -5.83 6.97
N ILE A 106 9.79 -5.39 8.11
CA ILE A 106 8.40 -5.60 8.50
C ILE A 106 7.82 -4.23 8.89
N THR A 107 6.73 -3.84 8.24
CA THR A 107 6.02 -2.57 8.46
C THR A 107 4.56 -2.81 8.81
N GLY A 108 3.92 -1.79 9.38
CA GLY A 108 2.51 -1.86 9.77
C GLY A 108 1.54 -1.61 8.61
N PRO A 109 0.22 -1.76 8.85
CA PRO A 109 -0.79 -1.30 7.90
C PRO A 109 -0.73 0.24 7.75
N HIS A 110 -1.15 0.75 6.60
CA HIS A 110 -1.14 2.19 6.29
C HIS A 110 0.25 2.87 6.32
N ASP A 111 1.34 2.10 6.40
CA ASP A 111 2.71 2.62 6.50
C ASP A 111 3.43 2.65 5.14
N THR A 112 2.92 3.47 4.21
CA THR A 112 3.53 3.59 2.87
C THR A 112 4.96 4.12 2.95
N GLU A 113 5.23 5.04 3.87
CA GLU A 113 6.57 5.63 4.06
C GLU A 113 7.60 4.59 4.52
N GLY A 114 7.27 3.80 5.56
CA GLY A 114 8.15 2.73 6.03
C GLY A 114 8.42 1.66 4.97
N VAL A 115 7.41 1.32 4.16
CA VAL A 115 7.60 0.39 3.03
C VAL A 115 8.58 0.96 2.01
N MET A 116 8.40 2.23 1.61
CA MET A 116 9.30 2.85 0.63
C MET A 116 10.72 2.99 1.18
N GLN A 117 10.89 3.33 2.46
CA GLN A 117 12.20 3.37 3.10
C GLN A 117 12.90 2.00 3.04
N ALA A 118 12.18 0.92 3.37
CA ALA A 118 12.71 -0.44 3.28
C ALA A 118 13.07 -0.85 1.84
N VAL A 119 12.25 -0.44 0.87
CA VAL A 119 12.55 -0.63 -0.56
C VAL A 119 13.81 0.13 -0.94
N HIS A 120 13.98 1.40 -0.55
CA HIS A 120 15.15 2.21 -0.91
C HIS A 120 16.45 1.65 -0.35
N GLU A 121 16.41 1.07 0.86
CA GLU A 121 17.57 0.45 1.49
C GLU A 121 18.07 -0.77 0.70
N HIS A 122 17.15 -1.57 0.15
CA HIS A 122 17.47 -2.86 -0.48
C HIS A 122 17.43 -2.86 -2.01
N LEU A 123 16.78 -1.85 -2.58
CA LEU A 123 16.61 -1.61 -4.01
C LEU A 123 16.59 -0.09 -4.27
N PRO A 124 17.76 0.57 -4.26
CA PRO A 124 17.87 2.02 -4.36
C PRO A 124 17.11 2.61 -5.54
N LYS A 125 16.51 3.79 -5.31
CA LYS A 125 15.70 4.48 -6.30
C LYS A 125 16.48 4.67 -7.61
N PRO A 126 15.88 4.33 -8.77
CA PRO A 126 16.51 4.62 -10.05
C PRO A 126 16.68 6.14 -10.21
N HIS A 127 17.90 6.57 -10.53
CA HIS A 127 18.19 7.98 -10.79
C HIS A 127 17.80 8.29 -12.24
N ASP A 128 16.57 8.74 -12.46
CA ASP A 128 16.14 9.26 -13.77
C ASP A 128 15.44 10.62 -13.60
N PRO A 129 15.98 11.71 -14.19
CA PRO A 129 15.38 13.04 -14.13
C PRO A 129 14.11 13.22 -14.99
N TYR A 130 13.67 12.22 -15.76
CA TYR A 130 12.56 12.35 -16.72
C TYR A 130 11.35 11.44 -16.50
N VAL A 131 11.34 10.59 -15.48
CA VAL A 131 10.23 9.64 -15.29
C VAL A 131 9.36 10.08 -14.11
N ASP A 132 8.27 10.77 -14.43
CA ASP A 132 7.22 11.14 -13.47
C ASP A 132 5.84 11.10 -14.13
N LEU A 133 5.47 9.93 -14.65
CA LEU A 133 4.15 9.70 -15.23
C LEU A 133 3.35 8.74 -14.36
N VAL A 134 2.90 9.26 -13.22
CA VAL A 134 1.83 8.63 -12.44
C VAL A 134 0.51 9.28 -12.78
N PRO A 135 -0.50 8.51 -13.21
CA PRO A 135 -1.84 9.06 -13.42
C PRO A 135 -2.34 9.73 -12.13
N PRO A 136 -3.09 10.84 -12.18
CA PRO A 136 -3.60 11.52 -10.97
C PRO A 136 -4.43 10.63 -10.03
N GLN A 137 -4.99 9.54 -10.56
CA GLN A 137 -5.72 8.53 -9.80
C GLN A 137 -4.86 7.40 -9.21
N GLY A 138 -3.55 7.40 -9.46
CA GLY A 138 -2.64 6.33 -9.09
C GLY A 138 -2.81 5.04 -9.91
N ILE A 139 -2.23 3.95 -9.40
CA ILE A 139 -2.37 2.60 -9.95
C ILE A 139 -3.48 1.86 -9.24
N LYS A 140 -4.40 1.29 -10.01
CA LYS A 140 -5.48 0.45 -9.50
C LYS A 140 -5.18 -1.02 -9.71
N LEU A 141 -5.45 -1.81 -8.67
CA LEU A 141 -5.48 -3.27 -8.73
C LEU A 141 -6.92 -3.80 -8.97
N THR A 142 -7.91 -2.93 -8.77
CA THR A 142 -9.33 -3.23 -9.04
C THR A 142 -9.67 -3.18 -10.55
N PRO A 143 -10.70 -3.92 -11.00
CA PRO A 143 -11.30 -3.76 -12.33
C PRO A 143 -11.66 -2.30 -12.69
N ARG A 144 -11.79 -2.01 -13.99
CA ARG A 144 -11.99 -0.63 -14.48
C ARG A 144 -13.25 0.06 -13.94
N HIS A 145 -14.31 -0.69 -13.65
CA HIS A 145 -15.64 -0.14 -13.39
C HIS A 145 -15.87 0.31 -11.93
N TYR A 146 -15.11 -0.19 -10.95
CA TYR A 146 -15.22 0.25 -9.56
C TYR A 146 -13.86 0.66 -8.96
N ALA A 147 -13.92 1.34 -7.82
CA ALA A 147 -12.76 1.60 -6.98
C ALA A 147 -13.17 1.70 -5.51
N TYR A 148 -12.29 1.28 -4.60
CA TYR A 148 -12.45 1.54 -3.18
C TYR A 148 -11.95 2.94 -2.82
N LEU A 149 -12.72 3.66 -2.00
CA LEU A 149 -12.35 4.98 -1.49
C LEU A 149 -12.25 4.90 0.04
N LYS A 150 -11.03 4.77 0.56
CA LYS A 150 -10.79 4.75 2.00
C LYS A 150 -10.97 6.14 2.59
N ILE A 151 -11.86 6.33 3.57
CA ILE A 151 -12.15 7.64 4.18
C ILE A 151 -11.56 7.81 5.58
N SER A 152 -11.28 6.72 6.28
CA SER A 152 -10.62 6.73 7.59
C SER A 152 -9.86 5.43 7.84
N GLU A 153 -9.00 5.48 8.84
CA GLU A 153 -8.22 4.36 9.37
C GLU A 153 -8.49 4.21 10.87
N GLY A 154 -8.24 3.01 11.42
CA GLY A 154 -8.42 2.74 12.85
C GLY A 154 -9.88 2.77 13.33
N CYS A 155 -10.11 2.56 14.63
CA CYS A 155 -11.46 2.57 15.22
C CYS A 155 -11.43 2.93 16.72
N ASN A 156 -12.35 3.81 17.13
CA ASN A 156 -12.50 4.19 18.56
C ASN A 156 -13.34 3.20 19.37
N HIS A 157 -14.04 2.27 18.72
CA HIS A 157 -14.81 1.26 19.43
C HIS A 157 -13.89 0.28 20.16
N ARG A 158 -14.26 -0.07 21.40
CA ARG A 158 -13.57 -1.07 22.23
C ARG A 158 -14.39 -2.36 22.30
N CYS A 159 -14.76 -2.88 21.14
CA CYS A 159 -15.51 -4.14 21.05
C CYS A 159 -14.67 -5.28 21.62
N THR A 160 -15.26 -6.10 22.50
CA THR A 160 -14.55 -7.18 23.21
C THR A 160 -13.91 -8.23 22.29
N PHE A 161 -14.44 -8.37 21.07
CA PHE A 161 -13.98 -9.35 20.07
C PHE A 161 -13.02 -8.78 19.03
N CYS A 162 -12.76 -7.46 19.03
CA CYS A 162 -12.12 -6.79 17.89
C CYS A 162 -10.72 -6.27 18.24
N ILE A 163 -9.69 -6.83 17.59
CA ILE A 163 -8.28 -6.43 17.76
C ILE A 163 -7.89 -5.16 16.97
N ILE A 164 -8.83 -4.56 16.24
CA ILE A 164 -8.53 -3.42 15.35
C ILE A 164 -7.85 -2.24 16.06
N PRO A 165 -8.28 -1.77 17.25
CA PRO A 165 -7.63 -0.64 17.90
C PRO A 165 -6.14 -0.86 18.22
N SER A 166 -5.74 -2.09 18.56
CA SER A 166 -4.32 -2.39 18.81
C SER A 166 -3.52 -2.58 17.52
N MET A 167 -4.18 -2.94 16.41
CA MET A 167 -3.52 -3.25 15.14
C MET A 167 -3.43 -2.07 14.17
N ARG A 168 -4.48 -1.23 14.11
CA ARG A 168 -4.61 -0.11 13.18
C ARG A 168 -4.80 1.24 13.90
N GLY A 169 -4.75 1.23 15.23
CA GLY A 169 -4.88 2.44 16.05
C GLY A 169 -6.31 2.92 16.24
N ASP A 170 -6.42 4.07 16.93
CA ASP A 170 -7.65 4.82 17.09
C ASP A 170 -8.10 5.47 15.77
N LEU A 171 -9.33 5.96 15.74
CA LEU A 171 -9.90 6.57 14.53
C LEU A 171 -9.06 7.74 14.05
N VAL A 172 -8.65 7.67 12.78
CA VAL A 172 -8.01 8.76 12.05
C VAL A 172 -8.79 8.99 10.75
N SER A 173 -9.55 10.08 10.69
CA SER A 173 -10.30 10.48 9.51
C SER A 173 -9.43 11.23 8.51
N ARG A 174 -9.56 10.89 7.23
CA ARG A 174 -8.91 11.64 6.16
C ARG A 174 -9.58 13.00 5.96
N PRO A 175 -8.84 14.06 5.64
CA PRO A 175 -9.42 15.35 5.29
C PRO A 175 -10.40 15.24 4.11
N ILE A 176 -11.59 15.84 4.25
CA ILE A 176 -12.66 15.74 3.25
C ILE A 176 -12.23 16.25 1.87
N ALA A 177 -11.35 17.26 1.82
CA ALA A 177 -10.82 17.79 0.58
C ALA A 177 -10.02 16.74 -0.21
N GLU A 178 -9.17 15.97 0.49
CA GLU A 178 -8.38 14.90 -0.13
C GLU A 178 -9.25 13.74 -0.61
N VAL A 179 -10.21 13.31 0.22
CA VAL A 179 -11.16 12.24 -0.12
C VAL A 179 -11.91 12.59 -1.41
N MET A 180 -12.40 13.83 -1.50
CA MET A 180 -13.15 14.29 -2.65
C MET A 180 -12.28 14.51 -3.88
N GLN A 181 -11.03 14.96 -3.71
CA GLN A 181 -10.08 15.06 -4.81
C GLN A 181 -9.78 13.68 -5.41
N GLU A 182 -9.56 12.68 -4.56
CA GLU A 182 -9.35 11.29 -4.96
C GLU A 182 -10.59 10.73 -5.68
N ALA A 183 -11.79 10.93 -5.12
CA ALA A 183 -13.05 10.54 -5.75
C ALA A 183 -13.21 11.15 -7.15
N GLN A 184 -12.90 12.44 -7.32
CA GLN A 184 -12.96 13.11 -8.62
C GLN A 184 -11.96 12.52 -9.62
N ASN A 185 -10.73 12.24 -9.18
CA ASN A 185 -9.72 11.62 -10.04
C ASN A 185 -10.14 10.21 -10.48
N LEU A 186 -10.71 9.41 -9.57
CA LEU A 186 -11.25 8.09 -9.87
C LEU A 186 -12.38 8.15 -10.91
N VAL A 187 -13.35 9.05 -10.72
CA VAL A 187 -14.45 9.23 -11.69
C VAL A 187 -13.94 9.69 -13.06
N LYS A 188 -12.99 10.63 -13.09
CA LYS A 188 -12.35 11.08 -14.35
C LYS A 188 -11.60 9.95 -15.06
N SER A 189 -11.06 8.99 -14.32
CA SER A 189 -10.40 7.80 -14.88
C SER A 189 -11.36 6.74 -15.45
N GLY A 190 -12.68 6.97 -15.35
CA GLY A 190 -13.71 6.09 -15.93
C GLY A 190 -14.38 5.15 -14.93
N VAL A 191 -14.06 5.26 -13.63
CA VAL A 191 -14.76 4.52 -12.56
C VAL A 191 -16.24 4.91 -12.54
N LYS A 192 -17.11 3.90 -12.44
CA LYS A 192 -18.57 4.04 -12.41
C LYS A 192 -19.14 3.87 -11.01
N GLU A 193 -18.43 3.16 -10.15
CA GLU A 193 -18.85 2.86 -8.78
C GLU A 193 -17.72 3.15 -7.78
N LEU A 194 -18.02 3.99 -6.78
CA LEU A 194 -17.12 4.27 -5.67
C LEU A 194 -17.62 3.54 -4.42
N LEU A 195 -16.81 2.59 -3.95
CA LEU A 195 -17.07 1.83 -2.74
C LEU A 195 -16.38 2.54 -1.56
N VAL A 196 -17.14 3.35 -0.83
CA VAL A 196 -16.64 4.09 0.34
C VAL A 196 -16.38 3.11 1.49
N ILE A 197 -15.15 3.07 1.99
CA ILE A 197 -14.73 2.09 3.01
C ILE A 197 -14.02 2.73 4.20
N SER A 198 -14.19 2.10 5.37
CA SER A 198 -13.41 2.32 6.59
C SER A 198 -13.61 1.12 7.55
N GLN A 199 -13.11 1.20 8.78
CA GLN A 199 -13.43 0.26 9.87
C GLN A 199 -14.85 0.49 10.38
N ASP A 200 -15.20 1.76 10.57
CA ASP A 200 -16.52 2.23 10.94
C ASP A 200 -16.82 3.50 10.14
N THR A 201 -17.71 3.39 9.16
CA THR A 201 -18.07 4.50 8.26
C THR A 201 -18.96 5.52 8.95
N SER A 202 -19.69 5.10 9.99
CA SER A 202 -20.58 5.99 10.76
C SER A 202 -19.80 6.99 11.61
N ALA A 203 -18.55 6.70 11.94
CA ALA A 203 -17.69 7.54 12.78
C ALA A 203 -16.83 8.56 11.99
N TYR A 204 -16.91 8.59 10.65
CA TYR A 204 -16.07 9.49 9.86
C TYR A 204 -16.25 10.95 10.27
N GLY A 205 -15.14 11.63 10.54
CA GLY A 205 -15.10 13.03 10.94
C GLY A 205 -15.26 13.29 12.45
N VAL A 206 -15.59 12.29 13.28
CA VAL A 206 -15.80 12.46 14.72
C VAL A 206 -14.52 12.94 15.43
N ASP A 207 -13.38 12.31 15.12
CA ASP A 207 -12.05 12.62 15.64
C ASP A 207 -11.60 14.05 15.31
N VAL A 208 -12.00 14.57 14.15
CA VAL A 208 -11.70 15.95 13.71
C VAL A 208 -12.83 16.93 13.96
N LYS A 209 -13.85 16.55 14.74
CA LYS A 209 -15.03 17.39 15.06
C LYS A 209 -15.71 17.96 13.80
N TYR A 210 -15.79 17.15 12.74
CA TYR A 210 -16.37 17.52 11.44
C TYR A 210 -15.77 18.80 10.84
N ARG A 211 -14.45 18.98 11.02
CA ARG A 211 -13.68 20.11 10.47
C ARG A 211 -14.05 20.33 9.00
N THR A 212 -14.43 21.56 8.67
CA THR A 212 -14.73 21.95 7.29
C THR A 212 -13.47 21.92 6.43
N GLY A 213 -13.56 21.27 5.26
CA GLY A 213 -12.54 21.34 4.21
C GLY A 213 -12.98 22.25 3.07
N PHE A 214 -12.10 22.46 2.09
CA PHE A 214 -12.39 23.28 0.92
C PHE A 214 -12.11 22.51 -0.37
N ILE A 215 -13.01 22.64 -1.34
CA ILE A 215 -12.88 22.02 -2.66
C ILE A 215 -13.23 23.08 -3.70
N ASN A 216 -12.27 23.41 -4.56
CA ASN A 216 -12.43 24.47 -5.57
C ASN A 216 -12.95 25.79 -4.95
N GLY A 217 -12.41 26.15 -3.78
CA GLY A 217 -12.81 27.34 -3.03
C GLY A 217 -14.16 27.25 -2.30
N LYS A 218 -14.89 26.13 -2.42
CA LYS A 218 -16.17 25.92 -1.75
C LYS A 218 -15.99 25.16 -0.43
N PRO A 219 -16.58 25.62 0.69
CA PRO A 219 -16.52 24.88 1.94
C PRO A 219 -17.36 23.60 1.85
N VAL A 220 -16.80 22.50 2.33
CA VAL A 220 -17.45 21.19 2.40
C VAL A 220 -17.36 20.68 3.82
N LYS A 221 -18.51 20.37 4.40
CA LYS A 221 -18.60 19.77 5.73
C LYS A 221 -18.42 18.26 5.61
N THR A 222 -17.85 17.68 6.65
CA THR A 222 -17.70 16.22 6.81
C THR A 222 -19.03 15.52 7.20
N LYS A 223 -20.14 16.28 7.29
CA LYS A 223 -21.48 15.84 7.66
C LYS A 223 -22.54 16.54 6.82
#